data_AF-A0A6P1ZB44-F1
#
_entry.id   AF-A0A6P1ZB44-F1
#
_cell.length_a   1.000
_cell.length_b   1.000
_cell.length_c   1.000
_cell.angle_alpha   90.00
_cell.angle_beta   90.00
_cell.angle_gamma   90.00
#
_symmetry.space_group_name_H-M   'P 1'
#
loop_
_entity.id
_entity.type
_entity.pdbx_description
1 polymer ?
#
loop_
_entity_poly.entity_id
_entity_poly.type
_entity_poly.pdbx_seq_one_letter_code
_entity_poly.pdbx_strand_id
1 'polypeptide(L)'
;RDEAWHDDSVAVAVLPVRKCLRAEGLTTKVLDRDHNTLAARLRRRFYLLEPAEPRITARFMLDEGGAGAKPHHNDIDIVELGDQLEQGLWDVKFLAKRGQADDPAVQEELVKENHSIRRAFDQHVLAEGNALPEHPSPQDWEVREDLREVSFVTIDGANARDFDYAVYVEKEGKGWRLWVAIAA
;
A
#
# COMPACT_ATOMS: atom_id res chain seq x y z
N ARG A 1 -24.50 -9.95 -13.19
CA ARG A 1 -24.57 -10.78 -11.95
C ARG A 1 -23.14 -10.76 -11.48
N ASP A 2 -22.77 -9.68 -10.80
CA ASP A 2 -21.38 -9.22 -10.83
C ASP A 2 -20.69 -9.73 -9.57
N GLU A 3 -20.03 -10.88 -9.73
CA GLU A 3 -19.20 -11.54 -8.72
C GLU A 3 -17.76 -11.00 -8.70
N ALA A 4 -17.51 -9.96 -9.50
CA ALA A 4 -16.25 -9.25 -9.55
C ALA A 4 -16.14 -8.28 -8.38
N TRP A 5 -14.98 -8.26 -7.75
CA TRP A 5 -14.64 -7.31 -6.70
C TRP A 5 -13.81 -6.15 -7.24
N HIS A 6 -13.52 -5.21 -6.36
CA HIS A 6 -12.59 -4.13 -6.67
C HIS A 6 -11.22 -4.71 -7.02
N ASP A 7 -10.59 -4.13 -8.05
CA ASP A 7 -9.31 -4.53 -8.65
C ASP A 7 -9.25 -5.93 -9.31
N ASP A 8 -10.37 -6.66 -9.36
CA ASP A 8 -10.43 -7.90 -10.14
C ASP A 8 -10.27 -7.62 -11.64
N SER A 9 -9.42 -8.43 -12.29
CA SER A 9 -9.31 -8.43 -13.74
C SER A 9 -10.43 -9.28 -14.34
N VAL A 10 -11.29 -8.66 -15.14
CA VAL A 10 -12.50 -9.30 -15.68
C VAL A 10 -12.57 -9.30 -17.20
N ALA A 11 -13.18 -10.34 -17.76
CA ALA A 11 -13.64 -10.35 -19.14
C ALA A 11 -15.02 -9.69 -19.23
N VAL A 12 -15.18 -8.78 -20.19
CA VAL A 12 -16.42 -8.01 -20.40
C VAL A 12 -16.94 -8.23 -21.82
N ALA A 13 -18.24 -8.49 -21.94
CA ALA A 13 -18.94 -8.43 -23.21
C ALA A 13 -19.51 -7.02 -23.40
N VAL A 14 -19.04 -6.30 -24.44
CA VAL A 14 -19.53 -4.95 -24.75
C VAL A 14 -20.94 -5.03 -25.34
N LEU A 15 -21.87 -4.26 -24.78
CA LEU A 15 -23.24 -4.19 -25.26
C LEU A 15 -23.34 -3.27 -26.50
N PRO A 16 -24.34 -3.49 -27.39
CA PRO A 16 -24.52 -2.66 -28.57
C PRO A 16 -24.75 -1.19 -28.19
N VAL A 17 -23.83 -0.31 -28.60
CA VAL A 17 -23.89 1.12 -28.26
C VAL A 17 -24.88 1.85 -29.19
N ARG A 18 -25.88 2.53 -28.62
CA ARG A 18 -26.71 3.49 -29.37
C ARG A 18 -25.94 4.80 -29.56
N LYS A 19 -26.09 5.46 -30.73
CA LYS A 19 -25.46 6.76 -31.01
C LYS A 19 -25.73 7.74 -29.84
N CYS A 20 -24.65 8.36 -29.34
CA CYS A 20 -24.63 9.34 -28.24
C CYS A 20 -24.70 8.81 -26.80
N LEU A 21 -24.62 7.49 -26.57
CA LEU A 21 -24.45 6.93 -25.22
C LEU A 21 -23.03 6.39 -25.00
N ARG A 22 -22.61 6.36 -23.72
CA ARG A 22 -21.36 5.70 -23.31
C ARG A 22 -21.46 4.20 -23.56
N ALA A 23 -20.33 3.57 -23.87
CA ALA A 23 -20.28 2.12 -24.00
C ALA A 23 -20.54 1.46 -22.64
N GLU A 24 -21.45 0.48 -22.62
CA GLU A 24 -21.76 -0.35 -21.46
C GLU A 24 -21.34 -1.79 -21.77
N GLY A 25 -21.03 -2.57 -20.73
CA GLY A 25 -20.62 -3.96 -20.88
C GLY A 25 -21.13 -4.81 -19.72
N LEU A 26 -21.30 -6.09 -19.98
CA LEU A 26 -21.64 -7.09 -18.96
C LEU A 26 -20.41 -7.90 -18.61
N THR A 27 -20.10 -8.02 -17.33
CA THR A 27 -19.05 -8.91 -16.83
C THR A 27 -19.42 -10.36 -17.13
N THR A 28 -18.60 -11.05 -17.92
CA THR A 28 -18.85 -12.46 -18.29
C THR A 28 -18.09 -13.41 -17.39
N LYS A 29 -16.87 -13.07 -17.00
CA LYS A 29 -16.00 -13.92 -16.17
C LYS A 29 -14.94 -13.10 -15.44
N VAL A 30 -14.60 -13.49 -14.22
CA VAL A 30 -13.39 -13.02 -13.51
C VAL A 30 -12.19 -13.85 -13.99
N LEU A 31 -11.15 -13.20 -14.51
CA LEU A 31 -9.95 -13.84 -15.04
C LEU A 31 -8.90 -14.03 -13.95
N ASP A 32 -8.66 -12.99 -13.17
CA ASP A 32 -7.69 -12.99 -12.08
C ASP A 32 -8.24 -12.15 -10.91
N ARG A 33 -8.10 -12.67 -9.69
CA ARG A 33 -8.47 -11.94 -8.48
C ARG A 33 -7.21 -11.40 -7.85
N ASP A 34 -7.16 -10.08 -7.72
CA ASP A 34 -5.99 -9.39 -7.16
C ASP A 34 -5.83 -9.65 -5.65
N HIS A 35 -6.93 -10.00 -4.98
CA HIS A 35 -7.01 -10.14 -3.53
C HIS A 35 -7.11 -11.61 -3.06
N ASN A 36 -5.98 -12.29 -2.90
CA ASN A 36 -5.95 -13.61 -2.26
C ASN A 36 -5.86 -13.53 -0.72
N THR A 37 -5.36 -12.42 -0.19
CA THR A 37 -5.26 -12.14 1.24
C THR A 37 -6.01 -10.87 1.55
N LEU A 38 -6.87 -10.91 2.58
CA LEU A 38 -7.79 -9.84 2.91
C LEU A 38 -7.79 -9.60 4.42
N ALA A 39 -7.89 -8.34 4.82
CA ALA A 39 -8.20 -7.99 6.19
C ALA A 39 -9.71 -8.10 6.42
N ALA A 40 -10.10 -8.82 7.46
CA ALA A 40 -11.50 -9.05 7.80
C ALA A 40 -11.76 -8.80 9.28
N ARG A 41 -12.90 -8.18 9.57
CA ARG A 41 -13.35 -7.81 10.90
C ARG A 41 -14.32 -8.85 11.44
N LEU A 42 -14.09 -9.31 12.67
CA LEU A 42 -15.03 -10.21 13.34
C LEU A 42 -16.25 -9.46 13.89
N ARG A 43 -17.44 -9.87 13.43
CA ARG A 43 -18.73 -9.31 13.89
C ARG A 43 -19.53 -10.21 14.81
N ARG A 44 -19.45 -11.54 14.70
CA ARG A 44 -20.39 -12.47 15.39
C ARG A 44 -19.71 -13.68 16.00
N ARG A 45 -20.42 -14.31 16.96
CA ARG A 45 -20.07 -15.56 17.67
C ARG A 45 -19.87 -16.81 16.79
N PHE A 46 -20.19 -16.75 15.50
CA PHE A 46 -20.18 -17.89 14.57
C PHE A 46 -19.08 -17.77 13.51
N TYR A 47 -17.94 -17.15 13.84
CA TYR A 47 -16.81 -17.01 12.92
C TYR A 47 -17.15 -16.30 11.59
N LEU A 48 -18.21 -15.49 11.60
CA LEU A 48 -18.61 -14.65 10.47
C LEU A 48 -17.81 -13.35 10.49
N LEU A 49 -17.06 -13.16 9.42
CA LEU A 49 -16.15 -12.06 9.18
C LEU A 49 -16.73 -11.16 8.08
N GLU A 50 -16.52 -9.86 8.23
CA GLU A 50 -16.81 -8.86 7.19
C GLU A 50 -15.50 -8.33 6.64
N PRO A 51 -15.34 -8.14 5.32
CA PRO A 51 -14.19 -7.47 4.75
C PRO A 51 -13.99 -6.10 5.40
N ALA A 52 -12.75 -5.76 5.71
CA ALA A 52 -12.43 -4.42 6.20
C ALA A 52 -12.49 -3.37 5.07
N GLU A 53 -12.40 -3.80 3.81
CA GLU A 53 -12.62 -2.98 2.62
C GLU A 53 -14.14 -2.91 2.29
N PRO A 54 -14.80 -1.75 2.46
CA PRO A 54 -16.25 -1.61 2.27
C PRO A 54 -16.73 -1.84 0.83
N ARG A 55 -15.85 -1.76 -0.17
CA ARG A 55 -16.18 -2.05 -1.57
C ARG A 55 -16.39 -3.54 -1.84
N ILE A 56 -15.89 -4.40 -0.96
CA ILE A 56 -16.13 -5.85 -1.02
C ILE A 56 -17.41 -6.14 -0.24
N THR A 57 -18.47 -6.52 -0.95
CA THR A 57 -19.80 -6.79 -0.38
C THR A 57 -20.00 -8.26 0.03
N ALA A 58 -18.95 -9.07 -0.05
CA ALA A 58 -18.97 -10.46 0.35
C ALA A 58 -18.89 -10.63 1.88
N ARG A 59 -19.29 -11.81 2.36
CA ARG A 59 -19.11 -12.25 3.74
C ARG A 59 -18.17 -13.44 3.77
N PHE A 60 -17.43 -13.55 4.85
CA PHE A 60 -16.44 -14.59 5.04
C PHE A 60 -16.79 -15.46 6.24
N MET A 61 -16.66 -16.77 6.08
CA MET A 61 -16.87 -17.74 7.14
C MET A 61 -15.52 -18.39 7.44
N LEU A 62 -15.13 -18.36 8.71
CA LEU A 62 -13.90 -19.01 9.17
C LEU A 62 -14.25 -20.36 9.81
N ASP A 63 -13.61 -21.43 9.36
CA ASP A 63 -13.78 -22.76 9.96
C ASP A 63 -13.25 -22.78 11.41
N GLU A 64 -14.01 -23.41 12.33
CA GLU A 64 -13.70 -23.46 13.77
C GLU A 64 -12.33 -24.13 14.02
N GLY A 65 -11.91 -25.04 13.13
CA GLY A 65 -10.61 -25.71 13.19
C GLY A 65 -9.41 -24.84 12.78
N GLY A 66 -9.66 -23.71 12.11
CA GLY A 66 -8.63 -22.77 11.64
C GLY A 66 -8.37 -21.59 12.57
N ALA A 67 -9.22 -21.38 13.58
CA ALA A 67 -9.09 -20.27 14.52
C ALA A 67 -7.96 -20.55 15.52
N GLY A 68 -6.73 -20.21 15.15
CA GLY A 68 -5.55 -20.43 16.01
C GLY A 68 -5.68 -19.85 17.42
N ALA A 69 -6.30 -18.67 17.55
CA ALA A 69 -6.66 -18.04 18.82
C ALA A 69 -8.14 -17.66 18.82
N LYS A 70 -8.83 -17.73 19.97
CA LYS A 70 -10.22 -17.29 20.08
C LYS A 70 -10.32 -15.82 19.65
N PRO A 71 -10.98 -15.51 18.54
CA PRO A 71 -11.01 -14.13 18.05
C PRO A 71 -11.96 -13.30 18.93
N HIS A 72 -11.57 -12.07 19.27
CA HIS A 72 -12.41 -11.17 20.07
C HIS A 72 -13.32 -10.34 19.16
N HIS A 73 -14.45 -9.89 19.70
CA HIS A 73 -15.34 -8.99 18.98
C HIS A 73 -14.57 -7.75 18.51
N ASN A 74 -14.80 -7.35 17.25
CA ASN A 74 -14.15 -6.19 16.62
C ASN A 74 -12.63 -6.35 16.37
N ASP A 75 -12.07 -7.55 16.48
CA ASP A 75 -10.71 -7.82 15.99
C ASP A 75 -10.68 -7.75 14.46
N ILE A 76 -9.55 -7.26 13.94
CA ILE A 76 -9.14 -7.35 12.53
C ILE A 76 -8.14 -8.50 12.43
N ASP A 77 -8.46 -9.45 11.56
CA ASP A 77 -7.64 -10.61 11.25
C ASP A 77 -7.32 -10.60 9.75
N ILE A 78 -6.15 -11.11 9.40
CA ILE A 78 -5.76 -11.35 8.02
C ILE A 78 -6.14 -12.78 7.67
N VAL A 79 -6.90 -12.91 6.58
CA VAL A 79 -7.43 -14.17 6.10
C VAL A 79 -7.08 -14.39 4.64
N GLU A 80 -6.87 -15.65 4.28
CA GLU A 80 -6.71 -16.11 2.91
C GLU A 80 -8.08 -16.52 2.37
N LEU A 81 -8.41 -16.05 1.17
CA LEU A 81 -9.68 -16.38 0.54
C LEU A 81 -9.67 -17.85 0.07
N GLY A 82 -10.68 -18.61 0.49
CA GLY A 82 -10.91 -20.00 0.10
C GLY A 82 -11.99 -20.14 -0.97
N ASP A 83 -12.69 -21.27 -0.94
CA ASP A 83 -13.75 -21.58 -1.89
C ASP A 83 -15.05 -20.82 -1.60
N GLN A 84 -15.81 -20.56 -2.67
CA GLN A 84 -17.15 -19.98 -2.53
C GLN A 84 -18.13 -21.04 -2.03
N LEU A 85 -18.78 -20.76 -0.89
CA LEU A 85 -19.76 -21.66 -0.28
C LEU A 85 -21.16 -21.37 -0.82
N GLU A 86 -21.56 -20.10 -0.84
CA GLU A 86 -22.83 -19.63 -1.37
C GLU A 86 -22.66 -18.28 -2.10
N GLN A 87 -23.72 -17.80 -2.75
CA GLN A 87 -23.68 -16.50 -3.41
C GLN A 87 -23.39 -15.38 -2.39
N GLY A 88 -22.19 -14.78 -2.46
CA GLY A 88 -21.74 -13.74 -1.53
C GLY A 88 -21.19 -14.26 -0.20
N LEU A 89 -21.02 -15.58 -0.02
CA LEU A 89 -20.41 -16.19 1.17
C LEU A 89 -19.22 -17.07 0.76
N TRP A 90 -18.06 -16.77 1.32
CA TRP A 90 -16.81 -17.47 1.03
C TRP A 90 -16.24 -18.09 2.29
N ASP A 91 -15.62 -19.26 2.14
CA ASP A 91 -14.76 -19.82 3.16
C ASP A 91 -13.44 -19.04 3.20
N VAL A 92 -12.87 -18.88 4.39
CA VAL A 92 -11.58 -18.23 4.56
C VAL A 92 -10.71 -18.95 5.57
N LYS A 93 -9.41 -18.95 5.30
CA LYS A 93 -8.42 -19.52 6.19
C LYS A 93 -7.73 -18.40 6.97
N PHE A 94 -7.65 -18.56 8.28
CA PHE A 94 -6.93 -17.62 9.13
C PHE A 94 -5.41 -17.68 8.87
N LEU A 95 -4.80 -16.50 8.68
CA LEU A 95 -3.34 -16.37 8.53
C LEU A 95 -2.71 -15.71 9.74
N ALA A 96 -3.21 -14.54 10.16
CA ALA A 96 -2.60 -13.77 11.24
C ALA A 96 -3.61 -12.86 11.94
N LYS A 97 -3.46 -12.71 13.25
CA LYS A 97 -4.22 -11.74 14.06
C LYS A 97 -3.51 -10.39 14.04
N ARG A 98 -4.25 -9.29 13.85
CA ARG A 98 -3.72 -7.92 13.94
C ARG A 98 -4.09 -7.26 15.26
N GLY A 99 -5.35 -7.34 15.67
CA GLY A 99 -5.82 -6.80 16.95
C GLY A 99 -7.13 -6.03 16.81
N GLN A 100 -7.43 -5.19 17.80
CA GLN A 100 -8.70 -4.46 17.85
C GLN A 100 -8.78 -3.38 16.76
N ALA A 101 -9.92 -3.27 16.10
CA ALA A 101 -10.11 -2.29 15.02
C ALA A 101 -9.94 -0.83 15.47
N ASP A 102 -10.09 -0.52 16.76
CA ASP A 102 -9.98 0.86 17.26
C ASP A 102 -8.53 1.25 17.61
N ASP A 103 -7.58 0.33 17.50
CA ASP A 103 -6.16 0.61 17.71
C ASP A 103 -5.55 1.34 16.50
N PRO A 104 -4.95 2.54 16.68
CA PRO A 104 -4.30 3.28 15.60
C PRO A 104 -3.23 2.49 14.83
N ALA A 105 -2.46 1.63 15.51
CA ALA A 105 -1.44 0.80 14.87
C ALA A 105 -2.08 -0.24 13.93
N VAL A 106 -3.19 -0.84 14.36
CA VAL A 106 -3.96 -1.80 13.55
C VAL A 106 -4.59 -1.09 12.35
N GLN A 107 -5.07 0.14 12.52
CA GLN A 107 -5.60 0.94 11.40
C GLN A 107 -4.52 1.29 10.38
N GLU A 108 -3.32 1.66 10.83
CA GLU A 108 -2.19 1.91 9.93
C GLU A 108 -1.82 0.67 9.11
N GLU A 109 -1.72 -0.50 9.76
CA GLU A 109 -1.44 -1.76 9.08
C GLU A 109 -2.53 -2.16 8.10
N LEU A 110 -3.80 -1.96 8.46
CA LEU A 110 -4.94 -2.22 7.59
C LEU A 110 -4.87 -1.38 6.31
N VAL A 111 -4.58 -0.08 6.43
CA VAL A 111 -4.45 0.80 5.26
C VAL A 111 -3.31 0.34 4.36
N LYS A 112 -2.17 -0.05 4.94
CA LYS A 112 -1.04 -0.58 4.16
C LYS A 112 -1.41 -1.86 3.39
N GLU A 113 -2.16 -2.76 4.02
CA GLU A 113 -2.60 -4.01 3.39
C GLU A 113 -3.62 -3.77 2.27
N ASN A 114 -4.66 -2.97 2.53
CA ASN A 114 -5.70 -2.67 1.54
C ASN A 114 -5.19 -1.95 0.28
N HIS A 115 -4.04 -1.28 0.39
CA HIS A 115 -3.39 -0.58 -0.72
C HIS A 115 -2.14 -1.31 -1.23
N SER A 116 -1.91 -2.56 -0.82
CA SER A 116 -0.78 -3.38 -1.24
C SER A 116 0.57 -2.65 -1.12
N ILE A 117 0.74 -1.84 -0.07
CA ILE A 117 1.96 -1.06 0.16
C ILE A 117 3.09 -2.01 0.53
N ARG A 118 4.18 -1.98 -0.24
CA ARG A 118 5.38 -2.77 0.06
C ARG A 118 5.97 -2.33 1.40
N ARG A 119 6.16 -3.29 2.31
CA ARG A 119 6.62 -3.05 3.69
C ARG A 119 8.09 -3.35 3.92
N ALA A 120 8.68 -4.22 3.10
CA ALA A 120 10.05 -4.66 3.24
C ALA A 120 10.79 -4.43 1.93
N PHE A 121 12.06 -4.06 2.05
CA PHE A 121 13.01 -4.11 0.95
C PHE A 121 13.46 -5.55 0.74
N ASP A 122 13.70 -5.91 -0.52
CA ASP A 122 14.26 -7.22 -0.85
C ASP A 122 15.68 -7.36 -0.29
N GLN A 123 16.09 -8.59 0.03
CA GLN A 123 17.39 -8.84 0.66
C GLN A 123 18.58 -8.30 -0.16
N HIS A 124 18.49 -8.34 -1.49
CA HIS A 124 19.55 -7.82 -2.36
C HIS A 124 19.65 -6.29 -2.29
N VAL A 125 18.52 -5.58 -2.18
CA VAL A 125 18.48 -4.11 -2.00
C VAL A 125 19.11 -3.72 -0.66
N LEU A 126 18.79 -4.47 0.41
CA LEU A 126 19.41 -4.24 1.71
C LEU A 126 20.91 -4.53 1.69
N ALA A 127 21.35 -5.58 0.99
CA ALA A 127 22.76 -5.91 0.85
C ALA A 127 23.53 -4.81 0.10
N GLU A 128 22.96 -4.27 -0.97
CA GLU A 128 23.53 -3.15 -1.72
C GLU A 128 23.64 -1.89 -0.87
N GLY A 129 22.56 -1.51 -0.17
CA GLY A 129 22.57 -0.34 0.72
C GLY A 129 23.58 -0.45 1.86
N ASN A 130 23.72 -1.63 2.48
CA ASN A 130 24.69 -1.87 3.55
C ASN A 130 26.16 -1.90 3.05
N ALA A 131 26.39 -2.08 1.74
CA ALA A 131 27.73 -2.07 1.17
C ALA A 131 28.23 -0.67 0.84
N LEU A 132 27.36 0.35 0.88
CA LEU A 132 27.76 1.74 0.63
C LEU A 132 28.68 2.26 1.74
N PRO A 133 29.72 3.05 1.41
CA PRO A 133 30.57 3.69 2.40
C PRO A 133 29.81 4.79 3.14
N GLU A 134 30.22 5.08 4.38
CA GLU A 134 29.62 6.14 5.20
C GLU A 134 29.87 7.55 4.62
N HIS A 135 30.97 7.71 3.88
CA HIS A 135 31.34 8.96 3.23
C HIS A 135 31.69 8.73 1.76
N PRO A 136 31.37 9.69 0.88
CA PRO A 136 31.80 9.63 -0.51
C PRO A 136 33.33 9.68 -0.60
N SER A 137 33.88 9.08 -1.66
CA SER A 137 35.30 9.04 -1.97
C SER A 137 35.71 10.19 -2.89
N PRO A 138 37.00 10.57 -2.95
CA PRO A 138 37.48 11.61 -3.87
C PRO A 138 37.11 11.39 -5.34
N GLN A 139 36.98 10.12 -5.75
CA GLN A 139 36.59 9.74 -7.10
C GLN A 139 35.12 10.11 -7.42
N ASP A 140 34.24 10.17 -6.41
CA ASP A 140 32.80 10.41 -6.60
C ASP A 140 32.48 11.87 -6.97
N TRP A 141 33.40 12.80 -6.70
CA TRP A 141 33.23 14.23 -6.97
C TRP A 141 34.32 14.85 -7.85
N GLU A 142 35.21 14.06 -8.46
CA GLU A 142 36.30 14.57 -9.32
C GLU A 142 35.77 15.40 -10.50
N VAL A 143 34.60 15.04 -11.04
CA VAL A 143 33.93 15.72 -12.16
C VAL A 143 32.90 16.77 -11.73
N ARG A 144 32.79 17.06 -10.42
CA ARG A 144 31.78 17.98 -9.86
C ARG A 144 32.41 19.32 -9.53
N GLU A 145 31.61 20.38 -9.64
CA GLU A 145 31.98 21.71 -9.15
C GLU A 145 31.99 21.73 -7.62
N ASP A 146 33.04 22.29 -7.03
CA ASP A 146 33.17 22.39 -5.58
C ASP A 146 32.47 23.65 -5.05
N LEU A 147 31.35 23.44 -4.35
CA LEU A 147 30.53 24.50 -3.76
C LEU A 147 30.54 24.47 -2.22
N ARG A 148 31.53 23.81 -1.59
CA ARG A 148 31.57 23.65 -0.12
C ARG A 148 31.67 24.97 0.67
N GLU A 149 32.21 26.02 0.04
CA GLU A 149 32.29 27.36 0.65
C GLU A 149 30.98 28.17 0.54
N VAL A 150 30.00 27.68 -0.22
CA VAL A 150 28.68 28.30 -0.32
C VAL A 150 27.85 27.92 0.90
N SER A 151 27.29 28.91 1.58
CA SER A 151 26.53 28.72 2.83
C SER A 151 25.10 28.21 2.59
N PHE A 152 25.00 27.01 2.03
CA PHE A 152 23.73 26.31 1.86
C PHE A 152 23.07 26.00 3.21
N VAL A 153 21.74 26.07 3.25
CA VAL A 153 20.92 25.65 4.39
C VAL A 153 19.79 24.75 3.93
N THR A 154 19.34 23.85 4.81
CA THR A 154 18.12 23.05 4.64
C THR A 154 17.03 23.59 5.57
N ILE A 155 15.74 23.45 5.23
CA ILE A 155 14.62 24.03 5.98
C ILE A 155 13.51 22.98 6.13
N ASP A 156 13.70 22.08 7.08
CA ASP A 156 12.87 20.89 7.19
C ASP A 156 12.12 20.79 8.53
N GLY A 157 11.20 19.84 8.61
CA GLY A 157 10.49 19.55 9.86
C GLY A 157 11.44 19.01 10.94
N ALA A 158 11.12 19.27 12.21
CA ALA A 158 11.99 18.92 13.34
C ALA A 158 12.33 17.41 13.46
N ASN A 159 11.54 16.54 12.83
CA ASN A 159 11.73 15.08 12.84
C ASN A 159 12.26 14.52 11.51
N ALA A 160 12.54 15.37 10.51
CA ALA A 160 13.08 14.93 9.22
C ALA A 160 14.50 14.37 9.38
N ARG A 161 14.84 13.36 8.56
CA ARG A 161 16.18 12.73 8.55
C ARG A 161 16.77 12.59 7.15
N ASP A 162 15.96 12.89 6.15
CA ASP A 162 16.14 12.75 4.72
C ASP A 162 16.17 14.15 4.10
N PHE A 163 17.34 14.81 4.16
CA PHE A 163 17.52 16.16 3.65
C PHE A 163 17.86 16.13 2.16
N ASP A 164 16.84 16.19 1.31
CA ASP A 164 16.99 16.03 -0.15
C ASP A 164 17.34 17.32 -0.88
N TYR A 165 17.35 18.47 -0.20
CA TYR A 165 17.65 19.75 -0.81
C TYR A 165 18.38 20.71 0.12
N ALA A 166 19.09 21.66 -0.48
CA ALA A 166 19.64 22.81 0.21
C ALA A 166 19.53 24.07 -0.66
N VAL A 167 19.34 25.23 -0.02
CA VAL A 167 19.16 26.51 -0.70
C VAL A 167 20.16 27.56 -0.22
N TYR A 168 20.59 28.41 -1.15
CA TYR A 168 21.38 29.60 -0.86
C TYR A 168 20.95 30.72 -1.80
N VAL A 169 20.85 31.95 -1.28
CA VAL A 169 20.43 33.11 -2.08
C VAL A 169 21.36 34.29 -1.83
N GLU A 170 21.79 34.94 -2.90
CA GLU A 170 22.66 36.11 -2.84
C GLU A 170 22.21 37.20 -3.80
N LYS A 171 22.58 38.44 -3.50
CA LYS A 171 22.31 39.56 -4.43
C LYS A 171 23.24 39.46 -5.62
N GLU A 172 22.67 39.62 -6.81
CA GLU A 172 23.43 39.69 -8.05
C GLU A 172 22.99 40.92 -8.85
N GLY A 173 23.80 41.98 -8.82
CA GLY A 173 23.49 43.26 -9.45
C GLY A 173 22.19 43.87 -8.90
N LYS A 174 21.17 44.02 -9.77
CA LYS A 174 19.83 44.51 -9.37
C LYS A 174 18.86 43.38 -8.97
N GLY A 175 19.29 42.13 -9.06
CA GLY A 175 18.48 40.95 -8.80
C GLY A 175 19.09 40.04 -7.73
N TRP A 176 18.70 38.78 -7.78
CA TRP A 176 19.15 37.73 -6.88
C TRP A 176 19.54 36.50 -7.68
N ARG A 177 20.55 35.79 -7.18
CA ARG A 177 20.89 34.44 -7.63
C ARG A 177 20.42 33.46 -6.55
N LEU A 178 19.62 32.48 -6.96
CA LEU A 178 19.17 31.39 -6.11
C LEU A 178 19.86 30.11 -6.55
N TRP A 179 20.49 29.44 -5.59
CA TRP A 179 21.02 28.10 -5.73
C TRP A 179 20.06 27.12 -5.06
N VAL A 180 19.73 26.05 -5.76
CA VAL A 180 18.96 24.91 -5.23
C VAL A 180 19.77 23.65 -5.52
N ALA A 181 20.39 23.10 -4.48
CA ALA A 181 21.10 21.82 -4.54
C ALA A 181 20.11 20.70 -4.19
N ILE A 182 20.13 19.60 -4.96
CA ILE A 182 19.26 18.43 -4.76
C ILE A 182 20.14 17.19 -4.57
N ALA A 183 19.78 16.32 -3.64
CA ALA A 183 20.42 15.03 -3.44
C ALA A 183 20.25 14.14 -4.69
N ALA A 184 21.33 13.48 -5.12
CA ALA A 184 21.38 12.67 -6.34
C ALA A 184 22.16 11.37 -6.09
#